data_AF-A0A7C5FX34-F1
#
_entry.id   AF-A0A7C5FX34-F1
#
_cell.length_a   1.000
_cell.length_b   1.000
_cell.length_c   1.000
_cell.angle_alpha   90.00
_cell.angle_beta   90.00
_cell.angle_gamma   90.00
#
_symmetry.space_group_name_H-M   'P 1'
#
loop_
_entity.id
_entity.type
_entity.pdbx_description
1 polymer ?
#
loop_
_entity_poly.entity_id
_entity_poly.type
_entity_poly.pdbx_seq_one_letter_code
_entity_poly.pdbx_strand_id
1 'polypeptide(L)' 'MPKDPVCGNYVSKDTPYKRDMEDRTYYFCSGECAEEFEFNYEEYLEVEEEAKHIGE' A
#
# COMPACT_ATOMS: atom_id res chain seq x y z
N MET A 1 10.52 5.98 5.26
CA MET A 1 9.87 6.30 3.97
C MET A 1 8.91 5.17 3.68
N PRO A 2 7.62 5.43 3.39
CA PRO A 2 6.70 4.38 2.97
C PRO A 2 7.23 3.67 1.73
N LYS A 3 6.95 2.38 1.63
CA LYS A 3 7.30 1.56 0.47
C LYS A 3 6.04 1.38 -0.36
N ASP A 4 6.13 1.65 -1.65
CA ASP A 4 5.08 1.36 -2.61
C ASP A 4 4.84 -0.16 -2.64
N PRO A 5 3.64 -0.65 -2.31
CA PRO A 5 3.36 -2.08 -2.24
C PRO A 5 3.40 -2.76 -3.62
N VAL A 6 3.21 -2.00 -4.70
CA VAL A 6 3.15 -2.52 -6.07
C VAL A 6 4.55 -2.77 -6.62
N CYS A 7 5.38 -1.72 -6.67
CA CYS A 7 6.71 -1.81 -7.28
C CYS A 7 7.84 -2.01 -6.26
N GLY A 8 7.56 -1.82 -4.98
CA GLY A 8 8.53 -1.94 -3.90
C GLY A 8 9.49 -0.75 -3.74
N ASN A 9 9.27 0.36 -4.45
CA ASN A 9 10.09 1.56 -4.30
C ASN A 9 9.78 2.32 -3.00
N TYR A 10 10.80 2.96 -2.42
CA TYR A 10 10.58 3.88 -1.30
C TYR A 10 10.12 5.25 -1.83
N VAL A 11 9.03 5.76 -1.26
CA VAL A 11 8.41 7.03 -1.66
C VAL A 11 8.32 7.99 -0.49
N SER A 12 8.15 9.28 -0.79
CA SER A 12 7.91 10.29 0.26
C SER A 12 6.45 10.27 0.71
N LYS A 13 6.18 10.62 1.97
CA LYS A 13 4.80 10.79 2.48
C LYS A 13 4.09 12.00 1.86
N ASP A 14 4.84 12.93 1.27
CA ASP A 14 4.34 14.09 0.53
C ASP A 14 3.95 13.74 -0.93
N THR A 15 4.02 12.48 -1.33
CA THR A 15 3.55 12.07 -2.67
C THR A 15 2.06 12.43 -2.85
N PRO A 16 1.67 12.98 -4.01
CA PRO A 16 0.26 13.19 -4.33
C PRO A 16 -0.45 11.85 -4.62
N TYR A 17 0.30 10.79 -4.90
CA TYR A 17 -0.23 9.46 -5.18
C TYR A 17 -0.36 8.65 -3.89
N LYS A 18 -1.49 8.82 -3.20
CA LYS A 18 -1.81 8.09 -1.97
C LYS A 18 -3.26 7.63 -1.98
N ARG A 19 -3.55 6.51 -1.33
CA ARG A 19 -4.91 5.98 -1.17
C ARG A 19 -5.14 5.61 0.28
N ASP A 20 -6.22 6.12 0.82
CA ASP A 20 -6.69 5.76 2.14
C ASP A 20 -7.63 4.57 1.96
N MET A 21 -7.24 3.41 2.49
CA MET A 21 -8.05 2.19 2.44
C MET A 21 -8.12 1.58 3.83
N GLU A 22 -9.33 1.21 4.23
CA GLU A 22 -9.66 0.85 5.61
C GLU A 22 -9.15 1.89 6.62
N ASP A 23 -8.15 1.51 7.43
CA ASP A 23 -7.54 2.32 8.49
C ASP A 23 -6.07 2.67 8.17
N ARG A 24 -5.64 2.53 6.90
CA ARG A 24 -4.28 2.82 6.48
C ARG A 24 -4.22 3.70 5.23
N THR A 25 -3.28 4.65 5.25
CA THR A 25 -2.85 5.38 4.04
C THR A 25 -1.71 4.62 3.35
N TYR A 26 -1.94 4.20 2.12
CA TYR A 26 -0.93 3.66 1.20
C TYR A 26 -0.35 4.77 0.33
N TYR A 27 0.94 4.68 0.02
CA TYR A 27 1.69 5.70 -0.73
C TYR A 27 2.36 5.06 -1.94
N PHE A 28 2.27 5.73 -3.08
CA PHE A 28 2.70 5.20 -4.37
C PHE A 28 3.70 6.12 -5.07
N CYS A 29 4.53 5.55 -5.94
CA CYS A 29 5.50 6.30 -6.71
C CYS A 29 4.88 7.02 -7.91
N SER A 30 3.75 6.51 -8.40
CA SER A 30 3.05 7.02 -9.59
C SER A 30 1.55 6.74 -9.49
N GLY A 31 0.77 7.39 -10.36
CA GLY A 31 -0.66 7.12 -10.50
C GLY A 31 -0.97 5.71 -11.00
N GLU A 32 -0.12 5.15 -11.85
CA GLU A 32 -0.25 3.77 -12.36
C GLU A 32 -0.16 2.74 -11.23
N CYS A 33 0.82 2.88 -10.31
CA CYS A 33 0.90 2.01 -9.14
C CYS A 33 -0.31 2.17 -8.20
N ALA A 34 -0.82 3.39 -8.04
CA ALA A 34 -2.02 3.59 -7.23
C ALA A 34 -3.26 2.90 -7.85
N GLU A 35 -3.43 2.98 -9.18
CA GLU A 35 -4.54 2.35 -9.89
C GLU A 35 -4.43 0.81 -9.90
N GLU A 36 -3.23 0.27 -10.14
CA GLU A 36 -2.98 -1.18 -10.08
C GLU A 36 -3.24 -1.75 -8.69
N PHE A 37 -2.86 -1.01 -7.64
CA PHE A 37 -3.16 -1.36 -6.26
C PHE A 37 -4.67 -1.34 -5.98
N GLU A 38 -5.40 -0.34 -6.46
CA GLU A 38 -6.87 -0.29 -6.32
C GLU A 38 -7.55 -1.47 -7.02
N PHE A 39 -7.07 -1.85 -8.21
CA PHE A 39 -7.64 -2.94 -8.97
C PHE A 39 -7.38 -4.32 -8.34
N ASN A 40 -6.21 -4.50 -7.73
CA ASN A 40 -5.80 -5.75 -7.10
C ASN A 40 -5.81 -5.67 -5.56
N TYR A 41 -6.59 -4.73 -4.99
CA TYR A 41 -6.54 -4.44 -3.55
C TYR A 41 -6.80 -5.68 -2.68
N GLU A 42 -7.70 -6.55 -3.12
CA GLU A 42 -8.03 -7.81 -2.42
C GLU A 42 -6.80 -8.74 -2.26
N GLU A 43 -5.90 -8.79 -3.25
CA GLU A 43 -4.67 -9.60 -3.18
C GLU A 43 -3.66 -9.01 -2.20
N TYR A 44 -3.66 -7.69 -2.02
CA TYR A 44 -2.78 -7.00 -1.07
C TYR A 44 -3.32 -6.99 0.37
N LEU A 45 -4.63 -7.17 0.56
CA LEU A 45 -5.27 -7.28 1.88
C LEU A 45 -4.85 -8.55 2.63
N GLU A 46 -4.76 -9.68 1.93
CA GLU A 46 -4.40 -10.97 2.54
C GLU A 46 -2.98 -10.97 3.14
N VAL A 47 -2.07 -10.16 2.59
CA VAL A 47 -0.67 -10.08 3.04
C VAL A 47 -0.50 -9.32 4.36
N GLU A 48 -1.46 -8.46 4.75
CA GLU A 48 -1.38 -7.64 5.97
C GLU A 48 -2.01 -8.30 7.20
N GLU A 49 -3.04 -9.15 7.04
CA GLU A 49 -3.64 -9.88 8.16
C GLU A 49 -2.67 -10.89 8.79
N GLU A 50 -1.81 -11.53 7.99
CA GLU A 50 -0.78 -12.45 8.52
C GLU A 50 0.28 -11.73 9.37
N ALA A 51 0.55 -10.44 9.11
CA ALA A 51 1.52 -9.65 9.87
C ALA A 51 1.02 -9.21 11.26
N LYS A 52 -0.31 -9.25 11.51
CA LYS A 52 -0.90 -8.87 12.80
C LYS A 52 -1.07 -10.04 13.79
N HIS A 53 -0.93 -11.30 13.36
CA HIS A 53 -1.17 -12.46 14.23
C HIS A 53 0.10 -12.99 14.95
N ILE A 54 1.25 -12.33 14.80
CA ILE A 54 2.50 -12.72 15.47
C ILE A 54 2.69 -11.86 16.73
N GLY A 55 1.88 -12.13 17.75
CA GLY A 55 1.92 -11.39 19.02
C GLY A 55 0.98 -11.99 20.05
N GLU A 56 1.18 -13.27 20.37
CA GLU A 56 0.64 -13.92 21.58
C GLU A 56 1.58 -13.69 22.78
#